data_AF-A0A955J3U3-F1
#
_entry.id   AF-A0A955J3U3-F1
#
_cell.length_a   1.000
_cell.length_b   1.000
_cell.length_c   1.000
_cell.angle_alpha   90.00
_cell.angle_beta   90.00
_cell.angle_gamma   90.00
#
_symmetry.space_group_name_H-M   'P 1'
#
loop_
_entity.id
_entity.type
_entity.pdbx_description
1 polymer ?
#
loop_
_entity_poly.entity_id
_entity_poly.type
_entity_poly.pdbx_seq_one_letter_code
_entity_poly.pdbx_strand_id
1 'polypeptide(L)'
;QKEIYEESKHGIAFFSNQDEMNMDSAKWIVGQDYWAAPTCATCHMSATATQDVTHDIGMRISWNNRPALSIRPEVSDAKMGLPGKDVPWQVRRSSMQDVCSACHEDQWVGNFYVQYDELINLYNQKFARPGAELYALARPLMKPVEFGNKIDFTWFELWHHEGRRARHAVAMMAPDYTHWHGTYEIARNFYTEYVPELEELVEQHIHSDDADKRAAAEKLAARLDEVLNSDDHKWYLGKMDPAEAARRKAAQDEFKARYEKE
;
A
#
# COMPACT_ATOMS: atom_id res chain seq x y z
N GLN A 1 -8.74 -2.81 -9.84
CA GLN A 1 -9.02 -1.37 -9.57
C GLN A 1 -10.50 -1.09 -9.75
N LYS A 2 -11.14 -1.64 -10.80
CA LYS A 2 -12.60 -1.63 -10.96
C LYS A 2 -13.31 -2.15 -9.72
N GLU A 3 -12.87 -3.30 -9.21
CA GLU A 3 -13.45 -3.97 -8.04
C GLU A 3 -13.35 -3.11 -6.77
N ILE A 4 -12.21 -2.44 -6.60
CA ILE A 4 -11.96 -1.48 -5.51
C ILE A 4 -12.97 -0.32 -5.58
N TYR A 5 -13.15 0.26 -6.76
CA TYR A 5 -14.12 1.35 -6.94
C TYR A 5 -15.55 0.87 -6.69
N GLU A 6 -15.93 -0.28 -7.26
CA GLU A 6 -17.28 -0.85 -7.14
C GLU A 6 -17.68 -1.15 -5.69
N GLU A 7 -16.73 -1.58 -4.85
CA GLU A 7 -16.97 -1.83 -3.42
C GLU A 7 -16.93 -0.55 -2.57
N SER A 8 -16.27 0.50 -3.06
CA SER A 8 -16.19 1.78 -2.35
C SER A 8 -17.56 2.45 -2.21
N LYS A 9 -17.70 3.34 -1.22
CA LYS A 9 -18.91 4.17 -1.10
C LYS A 9 -19.18 5.04 -2.32
N HIS A 10 -18.14 5.48 -3.02
CA HIS A 10 -18.30 6.22 -4.28
C HIS A 10 -18.90 5.35 -5.38
N GLY A 11 -18.41 4.12 -5.57
CA GLY A 11 -18.97 3.20 -6.56
C GLY A 11 -20.41 2.81 -6.25
N ILE A 12 -20.67 2.41 -5.00
CA ILE A 12 -22.04 2.06 -4.55
C ILE A 12 -23.00 3.23 -4.80
N ALA A 13 -22.62 4.46 -4.43
CA ALA A 13 -23.44 5.64 -4.65
C ALA A 13 -23.62 5.95 -6.15
N PHE A 14 -22.58 5.78 -6.97
CA PHE A 14 -22.66 5.98 -8.41
C PHE A 14 -23.68 5.05 -9.06
N PHE A 15 -23.55 3.73 -8.87
CA PHE A 15 -24.46 2.76 -9.50
C PHE A 15 -25.89 2.86 -8.97
N SER A 16 -26.09 3.34 -7.74
CA SER A 16 -27.42 3.51 -7.17
C SER A 16 -28.14 4.77 -7.67
N ASN A 17 -27.41 5.77 -8.17
CA ASN A 17 -27.96 7.09 -8.51
C ASN A 17 -27.61 7.55 -9.93
N GLN A 18 -27.03 6.69 -10.78
CA GLN A 18 -26.56 7.08 -12.11
C GLN A 18 -27.67 7.69 -12.98
N ASP A 19 -28.90 7.19 -12.85
CA ASP A 19 -30.05 7.62 -13.65
C ASP A 19 -30.61 8.98 -13.17
N GLU A 20 -30.20 9.45 -11.98
CA GLU A 20 -30.57 10.75 -11.43
C GLU A 20 -29.53 11.84 -11.73
N MET A 21 -28.38 11.46 -12.29
CA MET A 21 -27.29 12.37 -12.63
C MET A 21 -27.30 12.70 -14.14
N ASN A 22 -26.89 13.92 -14.52
CA ASN A 22 -26.80 14.32 -15.92
C ASN A 22 -25.50 13.79 -16.57
N MET A 23 -25.42 12.46 -16.69
CA MET A 23 -24.28 11.73 -17.25
C MET A 23 -24.23 11.78 -18.79
N ASP A 24 -24.92 12.71 -19.45
CA ASP A 24 -24.80 13.00 -20.88
C ASP A 24 -24.31 14.43 -21.13
N SER A 25 -24.04 15.21 -20.08
CA SER A 25 -23.56 16.59 -20.20
C SER A 25 -22.20 16.64 -20.88
N ALA A 26 -22.09 17.40 -21.98
CA ALA A 26 -20.82 17.62 -22.65
C ALA A 26 -19.76 18.34 -21.78
N LYS A 27 -20.17 19.04 -20.72
CA LYS A 27 -19.26 19.71 -19.78
C LYS A 27 -18.66 18.75 -18.75
N TRP A 28 -19.49 17.84 -18.23
CA TRP A 28 -19.11 16.79 -17.27
C TRP A 28 -18.37 17.29 -16.01
N ILE A 29 -18.88 18.34 -15.38
CA ILE A 29 -18.28 18.96 -14.19
C ILE A 29 -18.98 18.44 -12.92
N VAL A 30 -18.22 17.80 -12.03
CA VAL A 30 -18.72 17.36 -10.72
C VAL A 30 -19.12 18.56 -9.86
N GLY A 31 -20.25 18.45 -9.15
CA GLY A 31 -20.88 19.53 -8.39
C GLY A 31 -21.73 20.49 -9.23
N GLN A 32 -21.72 20.39 -10.56
CA GLN A 32 -22.55 21.19 -11.46
C GLN A 32 -23.47 20.34 -12.32
N ASP A 33 -22.89 19.40 -13.09
CA ASP A 33 -23.63 18.51 -13.99
C ASP A 33 -24.09 17.24 -13.26
N TYR A 34 -23.29 16.73 -12.32
CA TYR A 34 -23.63 15.58 -11.48
C TYR A 34 -22.97 15.75 -10.11
N TRP A 35 -23.58 15.16 -9.06
CA TRP A 35 -23.13 15.41 -7.68
C TRP A 35 -23.24 14.21 -6.74
N ALA A 36 -24.02 13.17 -7.08
CA ALA A 36 -24.28 12.07 -6.14
C ALA A 36 -23.04 11.19 -5.88
N ALA A 37 -22.18 11.01 -6.88
CA ALA A 37 -20.92 10.28 -6.73
C ALA A 37 -19.90 10.58 -7.84
N PRO A 38 -18.59 10.46 -7.56
CA PRO A 38 -17.56 10.54 -8.57
C PRO A 38 -17.39 9.20 -9.32
N THR A 39 -16.88 9.28 -10.55
CA THR A 39 -16.42 8.13 -11.36
C THR A 39 -14.90 8.13 -11.51
N CYS A 40 -14.34 7.09 -12.14
CA CYS A 40 -12.91 7.08 -12.51
C CYS A 40 -12.52 8.31 -13.33
N ALA A 41 -13.36 8.70 -14.29
CA ALA A 41 -13.13 9.88 -15.13
C ALA A 41 -13.18 11.17 -14.29
N THR A 42 -14.17 11.29 -13.40
CA THR A 42 -14.29 12.43 -12.47
C THR A 42 -12.97 12.71 -11.74
N CYS A 43 -12.38 11.66 -11.16
CA CYS A 43 -11.14 11.78 -10.39
C CYS A 43 -9.91 12.05 -11.27
N HIS A 44 -9.77 11.37 -12.42
CA HIS A 44 -8.50 11.34 -13.14
C HIS A 44 -8.42 12.21 -14.41
N MET A 45 -9.54 12.62 -14.99
CA MET A 45 -9.55 13.23 -16.33
C MET A 45 -10.51 14.41 -16.47
N SER A 46 -11.70 14.33 -15.87
CA SER A 46 -12.76 15.32 -16.05
C SER A 46 -12.40 16.68 -15.45
N ALA A 47 -13.02 17.72 -15.99
CA ALA A 47 -12.94 19.07 -15.46
C ALA A 47 -13.58 19.16 -14.06
N THR A 48 -13.11 20.14 -13.29
CA THR A 48 -13.75 20.62 -12.06
C THR A 48 -14.20 22.06 -12.28
N ALA A 49 -14.68 22.76 -11.24
CA ALA A 49 -14.97 24.18 -11.33
C ALA A 49 -13.71 25.04 -11.61
N THR A 50 -12.51 24.53 -11.31
CA THR A 50 -11.25 25.28 -11.37
C THR A 50 -10.19 24.63 -12.25
N GLN A 51 -10.43 23.41 -12.74
CA GLN A 51 -9.51 22.64 -13.58
C GLN A 51 -10.18 22.20 -14.89
N ASP A 52 -9.42 22.28 -15.98
CA ASP A 52 -9.83 21.74 -17.28
C ASP A 52 -9.71 20.21 -17.35
N VAL A 53 -10.29 19.63 -18.41
CA VAL A 53 -10.11 18.22 -18.77
C VAL A 53 -8.64 17.95 -19.11
N THR A 54 -8.12 16.82 -18.64
CA THR A 54 -6.79 16.32 -18.99
C THR A 54 -6.86 14.89 -19.54
N HIS A 55 -6.03 14.59 -20.53
CA HIS A 55 -5.78 13.23 -21.02
C HIS A 55 -4.53 12.59 -20.37
N ASP A 56 -3.80 13.34 -19.56
CA ASP A 56 -2.72 12.81 -18.73
C ASP A 56 -3.24 12.46 -17.32
N ILE A 57 -3.59 11.19 -17.15
CA ILE A 57 -4.11 10.62 -15.90
C ILE A 57 -3.10 10.66 -14.74
N GLY A 58 -1.83 10.96 -15.02
CA GLY A 58 -0.79 11.12 -14.02
C GLY A 58 -0.88 12.43 -13.25
N MET A 59 -1.53 13.46 -13.79
CA MET A 59 -1.51 14.83 -13.24
C MET A 59 -2.21 15.00 -11.90
N ARG A 60 -2.99 14.01 -11.44
CA ARG A 60 -3.66 14.01 -10.14
C ARG A 60 -3.18 12.90 -9.19
N ILE A 61 -2.08 12.24 -9.51
CA ILE A 61 -1.52 11.14 -8.71
C ILE A 61 -0.44 11.70 -7.79
N SER A 62 -0.52 11.49 -6.48
CA SER A 62 0.54 11.91 -5.51
C SER A 62 1.44 10.76 -5.01
N TRP A 63 1.10 9.52 -5.40
CA TRP A 63 1.87 8.30 -5.17
C TRP A 63 1.75 7.35 -6.36
N ASN A 64 2.87 6.91 -6.91
CA ASN A 64 2.87 5.80 -7.86
C ASN A 64 2.95 4.48 -7.09
N ASN A 65 1.82 3.78 -7.00
CA ASN A 65 1.65 2.51 -6.26
C ASN A 65 1.96 1.27 -7.11
N ARG A 66 2.45 1.43 -8.35
CA ARG A 66 2.80 0.29 -9.23
C ARG A 66 4.08 -0.45 -8.84
N PRO A 67 5.16 0.21 -8.40
CA PRO A 67 6.39 -0.48 -8.02
C PRO A 67 6.27 -1.18 -6.66
N ALA A 68 7.26 -2.02 -6.33
CA ALA A 68 7.33 -2.70 -5.04
C ALA A 68 7.22 -1.73 -3.86
N LEU A 69 7.95 -0.61 -3.92
CA LEU A 69 7.78 0.54 -3.03
C LEU A 69 6.92 1.59 -3.73
N SER A 70 5.99 2.21 -2.99
CA SER A 70 5.32 3.41 -3.47
C SER A 70 6.32 4.55 -3.51
N ILE A 71 6.40 5.22 -4.65
CA ILE A 71 7.31 6.34 -4.88
C ILE A 71 6.54 7.57 -5.33
N ARG A 72 7.17 8.73 -5.22
CA ARG A 72 6.60 9.95 -5.79
C ARG A 72 6.59 9.85 -7.33
N PRO A 73 5.50 10.30 -7.98
CA PRO A 73 5.28 10.10 -9.41
C PRO A 73 6.37 10.72 -10.29
N GLU A 74 6.91 11.88 -9.92
CA GLU A 74 7.98 12.54 -10.64
C GLU A 74 9.25 11.67 -10.76
N VAL A 75 9.50 10.79 -9.79
CA VAL A 75 10.62 9.83 -9.82
C VAL A 75 10.42 8.80 -10.93
N SER A 76 9.22 8.24 -11.05
CA SER A 76 8.90 7.30 -12.12
C SER A 76 8.85 7.98 -13.48
N ASP A 77 8.32 9.21 -13.55
CA ASP A 77 8.20 9.95 -14.80
C ASP A 77 9.58 10.35 -15.33
N ALA A 78 10.51 10.76 -14.45
CA ALA A 78 11.89 11.00 -14.81
C ALA A 78 12.57 9.76 -15.41
N LYS A 79 12.37 8.59 -14.77
CA LYS A 79 12.91 7.31 -15.28
C LYS A 79 12.37 6.94 -16.65
N MET A 80 11.14 7.32 -16.97
CA MET A 80 10.48 7.04 -18.24
C MET A 80 10.65 8.18 -19.28
N GLY A 81 11.32 9.28 -18.93
CA GLY A 81 11.47 10.44 -19.82
C GLY A 81 10.15 11.20 -20.07
N LEU A 82 9.18 11.12 -19.16
CA LEU A 82 7.87 11.74 -19.33
C LEU A 82 7.87 13.21 -18.87
N PRO A 83 7.06 14.10 -19.48
CA PRO A 83 6.96 15.51 -19.09
C PRO A 83 6.55 15.72 -17.63
N GLY A 84 5.77 14.78 -17.06
CA GLY A 84 5.34 14.84 -15.68
C GLY A 84 6.48 14.89 -14.65
N LYS A 85 7.73 14.54 -15.01
CA LYS A 85 8.89 14.65 -14.12
C LYS A 85 9.08 16.06 -13.53
N ASP A 86 8.62 17.08 -14.24
CA ASP A 86 8.75 18.48 -13.85
C ASP A 86 7.53 18.99 -13.04
N VAL A 87 6.57 18.11 -12.75
CA VAL A 87 5.35 18.40 -11.96
C VAL A 87 5.46 17.75 -10.58
N PRO A 88 5.72 18.53 -9.51
CA PRO A 88 5.86 18.01 -8.15
C PRO A 88 4.60 17.30 -7.64
N TRP A 89 4.76 16.25 -6.82
CA TRP A 89 3.63 15.51 -6.28
C TRP A 89 2.64 16.37 -5.46
N GLN A 90 3.11 17.47 -4.85
CA GLN A 90 2.28 18.40 -4.10
C GLN A 90 1.28 19.12 -5.00
N VAL A 91 1.72 19.51 -6.21
CA VAL A 91 0.83 20.11 -7.22
C VAL A 91 -0.24 19.10 -7.62
N ARG A 92 0.18 17.85 -7.92
CA ARG A 92 -0.75 16.77 -8.29
C ARG A 92 -1.74 16.44 -7.16
N ARG A 93 -1.27 16.50 -5.91
CA ARG A 93 -2.13 16.32 -4.73
C ARG A 93 -3.16 17.43 -4.63
N SER A 94 -2.73 18.69 -4.75
CA SER A 94 -3.65 19.84 -4.73
C SER A 94 -4.69 19.72 -5.86
N SER A 95 -4.28 19.28 -7.06
CA SER A 95 -5.20 19.01 -8.17
C SER A 95 -6.21 17.89 -7.85
N MET A 96 -5.84 16.83 -7.13
CA MET A 96 -6.80 15.81 -6.69
C MET A 96 -7.70 16.32 -5.56
N GLN A 97 -7.16 17.08 -4.60
CA GLN A 97 -7.92 17.65 -3.49
C GLN A 97 -9.01 18.59 -3.99
N ASP A 98 -8.77 19.38 -5.03
CA ASP A 98 -9.80 20.22 -5.66
C ASP A 98 -10.97 19.39 -6.24
N VAL A 99 -10.73 18.17 -6.75
CA VAL A 99 -11.81 17.25 -7.12
C VAL A 99 -12.61 16.84 -5.89
N CYS A 100 -11.94 16.53 -4.78
CA CYS A 100 -12.60 16.15 -3.53
C CYS A 100 -13.46 17.30 -2.96
N SER A 101 -12.96 18.53 -3.03
CA SER A 101 -13.61 19.73 -2.50
C SER A 101 -14.89 20.12 -3.26
N ALA A 102 -15.18 19.50 -4.42
CA ALA A 102 -16.47 19.63 -5.07
C ALA A 102 -17.63 18.99 -4.26
N CYS A 103 -17.32 18.07 -3.33
CA CYS A 103 -18.33 17.34 -2.54
C CYS A 103 -18.02 17.26 -1.04
N HIS A 104 -16.75 17.37 -0.63
CA HIS A 104 -16.31 17.17 0.75
C HIS A 104 -15.66 18.41 1.34
N GLU A 105 -15.87 18.63 2.64
CA GLU A 105 -15.22 19.68 3.42
C GLU A 105 -13.70 19.43 3.55
N ASP A 106 -12.91 20.49 3.60
CA ASP A 106 -11.44 20.43 3.63
C ASP A 106 -10.89 19.59 4.78
N GLN A 107 -11.50 19.65 5.96
CA GLN A 107 -11.08 18.84 7.11
C GLN A 107 -11.21 17.33 6.82
N TRP A 108 -12.29 16.93 6.14
CA TRP A 108 -12.48 15.53 5.76
C TRP A 108 -11.43 15.08 4.74
N VAL A 109 -11.17 15.91 3.72
CA VAL A 109 -10.16 15.65 2.69
C VAL A 109 -8.77 15.55 3.31
N GLY A 110 -8.42 16.46 4.23
CA GLY A 110 -7.17 16.43 4.97
C GLY A 110 -6.99 15.14 5.77
N ASN A 111 -8.01 14.73 6.52
CA ASN A 111 -7.98 13.50 7.31
C ASN A 111 -7.88 12.23 6.45
N PHE A 112 -8.48 12.23 5.26
CA PHE A 112 -8.29 11.14 4.29
C PHE A 112 -6.82 11.01 3.88
N TYR A 113 -6.16 12.12 3.51
CA TYR A 113 -4.77 12.07 3.08
C TYR A 113 -3.79 11.70 4.20
N VAL A 114 -4.09 12.03 5.46
CA VAL A 114 -3.33 11.52 6.60
C VAL A 114 -3.38 9.98 6.63
N GLN A 115 -4.58 9.39 6.60
CA GLN A 115 -4.72 7.93 6.61
C GLN A 115 -4.09 7.26 5.38
N TYR A 116 -4.25 7.87 4.20
CA TYR A 116 -3.65 7.37 2.98
C TYR A 116 -2.12 7.35 3.06
N ASP A 117 -1.51 8.48 3.44
CA ASP A 117 -0.06 8.58 3.55
C ASP A 117 0.50 7.66 4.63
N GLU A 118 -0.15 7.54 5.78
CA GLU A 118 0.27 6.63 6.85
C GLU A 118 0.23 5.17 6.42
N LEU A 119 -0.79 4.73 5.65
CA LEU A 119 -0.80 3.36 5.13
C LEU A 119 0.32 3.13 4.12
N ILE A 120 0.57 4.09 3.22
CA ILE A 120 1.66 3.99 2.26
C ILE A 120 3.01 3.89 2.99
N ASN A 121 3.22 4.74 4.01
CA ASN A 121 4.44 4.75 4.81
C ASN A 121 4.60 3.44 5.57
N LEU A 122 3.56 2.96 6.25
CA LEU A 122 3.56 1.68 6.94
C LEU A 122 3.95 0.55 5.99
N TYR A 123 3.27 0.41 4.85
CA TYR A 123 3.60 -0.62 3.87
C TYR A 123 5.05 -0.50 3.37
N ASN A 124 5.49 0.72 3.03
CA ASN A 124 6.82 0.94 2.49
C ASN A 124 7.93 0.60 3.50
N GLN A 125 7.75 0.99 4.76
CA GLN A 125 8.74 0.81 5.82
C GLN A 125 8.73 -0.62 6.37
N LYS A 126 7.55 -1.15 6.65
CA LYS A 126 7.38 -2.47 7.28
C LYS A 126 7.58 -3.62 6.31
N PHE A 127 7.07 -3.54 5.08
CA PHE A 127 7.06 -4.70 4.19
C PHE A 127 7.95 -4.50 2.97
N ALA A 128 7.74 -3.43 2.21
CA ALA A 128 8.34 -3.31 0.88
C ALA A 128 9.87 -3.13 0.90
N ARG A 129 10.37 -2.21 1.75
CA ARG A 129 11.81 -1.95 1.85
C ARG A 129 12.59 -3.14 2.42
N PRO A 130 12.29 -3.65 3.63
CA PRO A 130 13.02 -4.79 4.17
C PRO A 130 12.80 -6.04 3.32
N GLY A 131 11.60 -6.26 2.80
CA GLY A 131 11.32 -7.39 1.91
C GLY A 131 12.17 -7.38 0.65
N ALA A 132 12.31 -6.22 -0.01
CA ALA A 132 13.14 -6.09 -1.22
C ALA A 132 14.64 -6.31 -0.93
N GLU A 133 15.12 -5.82 0.21
CA GLU A 133 16.51 -6.00 0.64
C GLU A 133 16.81 -7.48 0.95
N LEU A 134 15.90 -8.15 1.67
CA LEU A 134 16.00 -9.59 1.95
C LEU A 134 15.98 -10.41 0.65
N TYR A 135 15.09 -10.08 -0.28
CA TYR A 135 15.01 -10.76 -1.58
C TYR A 135 16.32 -10.59 -2.35
N ALA A 136 16.88 -9.39 -2.37
CA ALA A 136 18.16 -9.11 -3.04
C ALA A 136 19.32 -9.90 -2.41
N LEU A 137 19.35 -10.03 -1.08
CA LEU A 137 20.35 -10.84 -0.36
C LEU A 137 20.16 -12.35 -0.58
N ALA A 138 18.94 -12.81 -0.82
CA ALA A 138 18.64 -14.20 -1.14
C ALA A 138 19.07 -14.59 -2.56
N ARG A 139 19.09 -13.66 -3.53
CA ARG A 139 19.38 -13.95 -4.95
C ARG A 139 20.61 -14.83 -5.21
N PRO A 140 21.78 -14.62 -4.56
CA PRO A 140 22.97 -15.46 -4.79
C PRO A 140 22.83 -16.91 -4.32
N LEU A 141 21.88 -17.20 -3.44
CA LEU A 141 21.64 -18.52 -2.88
C LEU A 141 20.63 -19.34 -3.71
N MET A 142 19.94 -18.70 -4.65
CA MET A 142 18.84 -19.29 -5.41
C MET A 142 19.26 -19.70 -6.82
N LYS A 143 18.37 -20.42 -7.53
CA LYS A 143 18.55 -20.62 -8.97
C LYS A 143 18.54 -19.26 -9.67
N PRO A 144 19.46 -19.00 -10.62
CA PRO A 144 19.62 -17.67 -11.20
C PRO A 144 18.44 -17.26 -12.10
N VAL A 145 17.71 -18.23 -12.64
CA VAL A 145 16.53 -18.03 -13.50
C VAL A 145 15.44 -17.30 -12.71
N GLU A 146 14.91 -16.22 -13.28
CA GLU A 146 13.79 -15.49 -12.70
C GLU A 146 12.55 -16.37 -12.60
N PHE A 147 11.83 -16.28 -11.48
CA PHE A 147 10.66 -17.13 -11.20
C PHE A 147 10.97 -18.64 -11.23
N GLY A 148 12.23 -19.01 -11.02
CA GLY A 148 12.68 -20.40 -10.91
C GLY A 148 12.58 -20.97 -9.48
N ASN A 149 12.28 -20.13 -8.50
CA ASN A 149 12.25 -20.46 -7.07
C ASN A 149 10.90 -20.07 -6.47
N LYS A 150 10.41 -20.81 -5.46
CA LYS A 150 9.13 -20.52 -4.78
C LYS A 150 9.08 -19.08 -4.26
N ILE A 151 10.15 -18.66 -3.59
CA ILE A 151 10.28 -17.32 -3.01
C ILE A 151 10.22 -16.17 -4.03
N ASP A 152 10.52 -16.42 -5.32
CA ASP A 152 10.31 -15.42 -6.36
C ASP A 152 8.82 -15.07 -6.50
N PHE A 153 7.94 -16.08 -6.43
CA PHE A 153 6.49 -15.90 -6.44
C PHE A 153 5.98 -15.32 -5.11
N THR A 154 6.46 -15.82 -3.98
CA THR A 154 6.09 -15.30 -2.65
C THR A 154 6.38 -13.80 -2.56
N TRP A 155 7.59 -13.38 -2.95
CA TRP A 155 7.94 -11.96 -2.97
C TRP A 155 7.09 -11.17 -3.97
N PHE A 156 6.87 -11.70 -5.18
CA PHE A 156 6.01 -11.05 -6.17
C PHE A 156 4.59 -10.83 -5.67
N GLU A 157 3.97 -11.83 -5.06
CA GLU A 157 2.61 -11.72 -4.53
C GLU A 157 2.50 -10.66 -3.42
N LEU A 158 3.47 -10.63 -2.50
CA LEU A 158 3.54 -9.65 -1.41
C LEU A 158 3.49 -8.20 -1.93
N TRP A 159 4.29 -7.84 -2.92
CA TRP A 159 4.36 -6.45 -3.38
C TRP A 159 3.43 -6.14 -4.54
N HIS A 160 3.27 -7.05 -5.51
CA HIS A 160 2.57 -6.84 -6.79
C HIS A 160 1.09 -7.15 -6.68
N HIS A 161 0.72 -8.19 -5.94
CA HIS A 161 -0.67 -8.60 -5.84
C HIS A 161 -1.32 -7.93 -4.63
N GLU A 162 -0.94 -8.38 -3.43
CA GLU A 162 -1.51 -7.97 -2.16
C GLU A 162 -1.11 -6.51 -1.83
N GLY A 163 0.18 -6.21 -1.96
CA GLY A 163 0.75 -4.88 -1.74
C GLY A 163 0.14 -3.80 -2.63
N ARG A 164 -0.12 -4.08 -3.91
CA ARG A 164 -0.78 -3.09 -4.78
C ARG A 164 -2.27 -2.98 -4.47
N ARG A 165 -2.97 -4.08 -4.17
CA ARG A 165 -4.39 -4.02 -3.76
C ARG A 165 -4.55 -3.09 -2.56
N ALA A 166 -3.80 -3.32 -1.48
CA ALA A 166 -3.89 -2.51 -0.27
C ALA A 166 -3.69 -1.01 -0.55
N ARG A 167 -2.63 -0.67 -1.29
CA ARG A 167 -2.26 0.72 -1.59
C ARG A 167 -3.21 1.44 -2.54
N HIS A 168 -3.76 0.73 -3.52
CA HIS A 168 -4.78 1.32 -4.40
C HIS A 168 -6.14 1.39 -3.68
N ALA A 169 -6.45 0.44 -2.82
CA ALA A 169 -7.70 0.37 -2.09
C ALA A 169 -7.85 1.51 -1.08
N VAL A 170 -6.78 1.82 -0.33
CA VAL A 170 -6.80 2.98 0.57
C VAL A 170 -6.97 4.29 -0.21
N ALA A 171 -6.38 4.39 -1.41
CA ALA A 171 -6.48 5.58 -2.25
C ALA A 171 -7.90 5.80 -2.80
N MET A 172 -8.72 4.75 -2.82
CA MET A 172 -10.08 4.75 -3.38
C MET A 172 -11.13 4.36 -2.33
N MET A 173 -10.80 4.41 -1.03
CA MET A 173 -11.73 4.19 0.08
C MET A 173 -12.47 2.83 0.05
N ALA A 174 -11.77 1.75 -0.30
CA ALA A 174 -12.29 0.38 -0.22
C ALA A 174 -11.69 -0.36 1.00
N PRO A 175 -12.40 -0.40 2.14
CA PRO A 175 -11.84 -0.94 3.39
C PRO A 175 -11.54 -2.44 3.33
N ASP A 176 -12.36 -3.24 2.64
CA ASP A 176 -12.15 -4.69 2.55
C ASP A 176 -10.90 -5.02 1.72
N TYR A 177 -10.74 -4.40 0.54
CA TYR A 177 -9.50 -4.51 -0.24
C TYR A 177 -8.27 -3.92 0.46
N THR A 178 -8.44 -2.92 1.32
CA THR A 178 -7.34 -2.36 2.10
C THR A 178 -6.87 -3.35 3.16
N HIS A 179 -7.82 -4.02 3.83
CA HIS A 179 -7.54 -4.92 4.92
C HIS A 179 -7.46 -6.38 4.49
N TRP A 180 -8.60 -7.04 4.28
CA TRP A 180 -8.70 -8.48 4.09
C TRP A 180 -8.04 -8.99 2.81
N HIS A 181 -8.12 -8.24 1.70
CA HIS A 181 -7.42 -8.57 0.44
C HIS A 181 -6.10 -7.81 0.24
N GLY A 182 -5.62 -7.15 1.30
CA GLY A 182 -4.48 -6.27 1.28
C GLY A 182 -3.57 -6.55 2.47
N THR A 183 -3.59 -5.65 3.46
CA THR A 183 -2.69 -5.72 4.62
C THR A 183 -2.72 -7.04 5.40
N TYR A 184 -3.87 -7.71 5.48
CA TYR A 184 -3.97 -9.03 6.10
C TYR A 184 -3.19 -10.09 5.32
N GLU A 185 -3.38 -10.18 4.00
CA GLU A 185 -2.66 -11.13 3.14
C GLU A 185 -1.16 -10.84 3.18
N ILE A 186 -0.76 -9.57 3.07
CA ILE A 186 0.64 -9.14 3.13
C ILE A 186 1.27 -9.61 4.44
N ALA A 187 0.64 -9.32 5.57
CA ALA A 187 1.17 -9.71 6.87
C ALA A 187 1.24 -11.23 6.99
N ARG A 188 0.14 -11.93 6.71
CA ARG A 188 0.08 -13.40 6.78
C ARG A 188 1.22 -14.01 5.96
N ASN A 189 1.29 -13.71 4.67
CA ASN A 189 2.24 -14.31 3.75
C ASN A 189 3.69 -13.89 4.05
N PHE A 190 3.91 -12.67 4.55
CA PHE A 190 5.25 -12.23 4.97
C PHE A 190 5.78 -13.10 6.12
N TYR A 191 4.96 -13.34 7.15
CA TYR A 191 5.40 -14.07 8.34
C TYR A 191 5.27 -15.59 8.21
N THR A 192 4.32 -16.12 7.43
CA THR A 192 4.08 -17.58 7.33
C THR A 192 4.75 -18.24 6.14
N GLU A 193 5.09 -17.48 5.09
CA GLU A 193 5.75 -18.03 3.89
C GLU A 193 7.13 -17.41 3.70
N TYR A 194 7.20 -16.08 3.56
CA TYR A 194 8.43 -15.40 3.13
C TYR A 194 9.56 -15.50 4.16
N VAL A 195 9.28 -15.25 5.43
CA VAL A 195 10.28 -15.39 6.51
C VAL A 195 10.79 -16.84 6.61
N PRO A 196 9.93 -17.88 6.74
CA PRO A 196 10.39 -19.27 6.76
C PRO A 196 11.18 -19.69 5.52
N GLU A 197 10.80 -19.24 4.32
CA GLU A 197 11.55 -19.53 3.09
C GLU A 197 12.97 -18.93 3.11
N LEU A 198 13.12 -17.73 3.68
CA LEU A 198 14.44 -17.12 3.87
C LEU A 198 15.26 -17.85 4.94
N GLU A 199 14.63 -18.28 6.04
CA GLU A 199 15.29 -19.07 7.10
C GLU A 199 15.78 -20.42 6.55
N GLU A 200 14.96 -21.11 5.75
CA GLU A 200 15.35 -22.36 5.10
C GLU A 200 16.52 -22.15 4.14
N LEU A 201 16.48 -21.08 3.34
CA LEU A 201 17.54 -20.74 2.40
C LEU A 201 18.86 -20.41 3.11
N VAL A 202 18.80 -19.74 4.28
CA VAL A 202 19.95 -19.52 5.16
C VAL A 202 20.51 -20.86 5.62
N GLU A 203 19.67 -21.73 6.21
CA GLU A 203 20.12 -23.01 6.77
C GLU A 203 20.77 -23.92 5.72
N GLN A 204 20.22 -23.97 4.50
CA GLN A 204 20.78 -24.75 3.39
C GLN A 204 22.21 -24.33 2.99
N HIS A 205 22.61 -23.10 3.31
CA HIS A 205 23.86 -22.51 2.81
C HIS A 205 24.82 -22.03 3.90
N ILE A 206 24.38 -21.88 5.15
CA ILE A 206 25.22 -21.38 6.26
C ILE A 206 26.38 -22.33 6.59
N HIS A 207 26.23 -23.62 6.29
CA HIS A 207 27.27 -24.64 6.45
C HIS A 207 27.86 -25.12 5.12
N SER A 208 27.62 -24.38 4.02
CA SER A 208 28.15 -24.70 2.69
C SER A 208 29.68 -24.65 2.68
N ASP A 209 30.32 -25.60 1.99
CA ASP A 209 31.76 -25.59 1.72
C ASP A 209 32.16 -24.43 0.79
N ASP A 210 31.24 -24.01 -0.09
CA ASP A 210 31.38 -22.81 -0.92
C ASP A 210 31.35 -21.56 -0.05
N ALA A 211 32.49 -20.86 0.00
CA ALA A 211 32.70 -19.68 0.83
C ALA A 211 31.81 -18.49 0.44
N ASP A 212 31.49 -18.34 -0.85
CA ASP A 212 30.65 -17.24 -1.32
C ASP A 212 29.19 -17.47 -0.91
N LYS A 213 28.71 -18.72 -1.01
CA LYS A 213 27.37 -19.08 -0.53
C LYS A 213 27.24 -18.95 0.97
N ARG A 214 28.25 -19.39 1.72
CA ARG A 214 28.27 -19.24 3.18
C ARG A 214 28.22 -17.76 3.59
N ALA A 215 29.06 -16.92 2.98
CA ALA A 215 29.07 -15.49 3.26
C ALA A 215 27.75 -14.80 2.86
N ALA A 216 27.09 -15.23 1.77
CA ALA A 216 25.77 -14.73 1.40
C ALA A 216 24.68 -15.15 2.40
N ALA A 217 24.71 -16.40 2.87
CA ALA A 217 23.79 -16.90 3.91
C ALA A 217 23.95 -16.15 5.23
N GLU A 218 25.18 -15.90 5.68
CA GLU A 218 25.46 -15.12 6.90
C GLU A 218 24.90 -13.69 6.79
N LYS A 219 25.06 -13.03 5.64
CA LYS A 219 24.51 -11.68 5.41
C LYS A 219 22.99 -11.68 5.40
N LEU A 220 22.37 -12.66 4.75
CA LEU A 220 20.92 -12.80 4.73
C LEU A 220 20.38 -13.04 6.15
N ALA A 221 21.00 -13.95 6.91
CA ALA A 221 20.64 -14.24 8.29
C ALA A 221 20.72 -12.99 9.18
N ALA A 222 21.82 -12.25 9.09
CA ALA A 222 22.01 -11.02 9.86
C ALA A 222 20.95 -9.96 9.53
N ARG A 223 20.64 -9.75 8.23
CA ARG A 223 19.62 -8.79 7.84
C ARG A 223 18.22 -9.24 8.26
N LEU A 224 17.92 -10.54 8.16
CA LEU A 224 16.65 -11.09 8.58
C LEU A 224 16.44 -10.92 10.09
N ASP A 225 17.46 -11.21 10.90
CA ASP A 225 17.42 -10.98 12.35
C ASP A 225 17.21 -9.49 12.67
N GLU A 226 17.92 -8.57 12.00
CA GLU A 226 17.72 -7.13 12.18
C GLU A 226 16.28 -6.70 11.87
N VAL A 227 15.73 -7.17 10.74
CA VAL A 227 14.34 -6.88 10.34
C VAL A 227 13.36 -7.42 11.39
N LEU A 228 13.51 -8.68 11.81
CA LEU A 228 12.61 -9.31 12.77
C LEU A 228 12.73 -8.72 14.19
N ASN A 229 13.86 -8.08 14.54
CA ASN A 229 14.03 -7.39 15.81
C ASN A 229 13.61 -5.90 15.78
N SER A 230 13.28 -5.35 14.62
CA SER A 230 12.76 -3.98 14.52
C SER A 230 11.38 -3.83 15.19
N ASP A 231 11.00 -2.60 15.53
CA ASP A 231 9.74 -2.31 16.23
C ASP A 231 8.49 -2.83 15.49
N ASP A 232 8.53 -2.83 14.16
CA ASP A 232 7.41 -3.29 13.32
C ASP A 232 7.22 -4.82 13.31
N HIS A 233 8.28 -5.58 13.62
CA HIS A 233 8.31 -7.04 13.44
C HIS A 233 8.61 -7.83 14.72
N LYS A 234 9.20 -7.23 15.75
CA LYS A 234 9.63 -7.93 16.99
C LYS A 234 8.53 -8.73 17.69
N TRP A 235 7.27 -8.36 17.48
CA TRP A 235 6.12 -9.11 17.95
C TRP A 235 6.08 -10.55 17.41
N TYR A 236 6.57 -10.79 16.18
CA TYR A 236 6.66 -12.11 15.55
C TYR A 236 7.54 -13.06 16.38
N LEU A 237 8.58 -12.51 17.01
CA LEU A 237 9.48 -13.22 17.92
C LEU A 237 8.93 -13.32 19.35
N GLY A 238 7.68 -12.90 19.59
CA GLY A 238 7.10 -12.77 20.92
C GLY A 238 7.72 -11.66 21.78
N LYS A 239 8.51 -10.76 21.17
CA LYS A 239 9.14 -9.63 21.88
C LYS A 239 8.20 -8.43 21.90
N MET A 240 8.14 -7.77 23.05
CA MET A 240 7.36 -6.55 23.27
C MET A 240 8.07 -5.67 24.28
N ASP A 241 7.93 -4.34 24.14
CA ASP A 241 8.42 -3.42 25.17
C ASP A 241 7.73 -3.71 26.52
N PRO A 242 8.47 -3.81 27.65
CA PRO A 242 7.86 -4.14 28.94
C PRO A 242 6.81 -3.12 29.42
N ALA A 243 6.99 -1.82 29.12
CA ALA A 243 6.02 -0.80 29.48
C ALA A 243 4.76 -0.93 28.61
N GLU A 244 4.91 -1.24 27.32
CA GLU A 244 3.78 -1.57 26.46
C GLU A 244 3.04 -2.83 26.94
N ALA A 245 3.75 -3.89 27.30
CA ALA A 245 3.16 -5.13 27.82
C ALA A 245 2.34 -4.86 29.09
N ALA A 246 2.89 -4.06 30.01
CA ALA A 246 2.18 -3.63 31.22
C ALA A 246 0.91 -2.82 30.88
N ARG A 247 1.01 -1.87 29.95
CA ARG A 247 -0.13 -1.06 29.49
C ARG A 247 -1.24 -1.90 28.85
N ARG A 248 -0.87 -2.85 27.97
CA ARG A 248 -1.83 -3.76 27.32
C ARG A 248 -2.51 -4.67 28.34
N LYS A 249 -1.77 -5.20 29.31
CA LYS A 249 -2.33 -6.00 30.41
C LYS A 249 -3.32 -5.19 31.24
N ALA A 250 -2.96 -3.97 31.65
CA ALA A 250 -3.86 -3.09 32.40
C ALA A 250 -5.16 -2.80 31.62
N ALA A 251 -5.07 -2.51 30.32
CA ALA A 251 -6.24 -2.29 29.47
C ALA A 251 -7.11 -3.55 29.32
N GLN A 252 -6.50 -4.73 29.24
CA GLN A 252 -7.21 -6.01 29.19
C GLN A 252 -7.95 -6.27 30.51
N ASP A 253 -7.30 -6.06 31.64
CA ASP A 253 -7.88 -6.26 32.97
C ASP A 253 -9.04 -5.26 33.20
N GLU A 254 -8.87 -4.00 32.80
CA GLU A 254 -9.94 -2.99 32.82
C GLU A 254 -11.13 -3.40 31.95
N PHE A 255 -10.88 -3.88 30.73
CA PHE A 255 -11.94 -4.34 29.82
C PHE A 255 -12.71 -5.51 30.44
N LYS A 256 -12.02 -6.54 30.95
CA LYS A 256 -12.67 -7.70 31.60
C LYS A 256 -13.52 -7.27 32.79
N ALA A 257 -13.00 -6.38 33.64
CA ALA A 257 -13.73 -5.87 34.80
C ALA A 257 -15.04 -5.14 34.45
N ARG A 258 -15.19 -4.64 33.21
CA ARG A 258 -16.47 -4.06 32.73
C ARG A 258 -17.56 -5.12 32.51
N TYR A 259 -17.17 -6.35 32.19
CA TYR A 259 -18.08 -7.47 31.90
C TYR A 259 -18.22 -8.46 33.07
N GLU A 260 -17.38 -8.36 34.11
CA GLU A 260 -17.53 -9.11 35.35
C GLU A 260 -18.61 -8.53 36.29
N LYS A 261 -19.21 -7.40 35.93
CA LYS A 261 -20.27 -6.73 36.72
C LYS A 261 -21.70 -7.05 36.25
N GLU A 262 -21.88 -8.03 35.37
CA GLU A 262 -23.18 -8.65 35.04
C GLU A 262 -23.27 -10.06 35.63
#